data_AF-A0A2E0JWW0-F1
#
_entry.id   AF-A0A2E0JWW0-F1
#
_cell.length_a   1.000
_cell.length_b   1.000
_cell.length_c   1.000
_cell.angle_alpha   90.00
_cell.angle_beta   90.00
_cell.angle_gamma   90.00
#
_symmetry.space_group_name_H-M   'P 1'
#
loop_
_entity.id
_entity.type
_entity.pdbx_description
1 polymer ?
#
loop_
_entity_poly.entity_id
_entity_poly.type
_entity_poly.pdbx_seq_one_letter_code
_entity_poly.pdbx_strand_id
1 'polypeptide(L)'
;MSDREIKPEVKDDPLFQMLRHEDVDGFNKHRETMDCSQLMGGDYRGRDLRKMNARGLDFSSAYFRNCDLSGIDFRETNLEGASLLDAKVSGVYFPDDLSPEEIRLSLDHGTRLRYNK
;
A
#
# COMPACT_ATOMS: atom_id res chain seq x y z
N MET A 1 2.45 7.91 -24.75
CA MET A 1 3.33 8.33 -23.63
C MET A 1 3.81 7.05 -22.99
N SER A 2 5.13 6.88 -22.82
CA SER A 2 5.74 5.57 -22.56
C SER A 2 5.07 4.83 -21.40
N ASP A 3 4.52 3.65 -21.67
CA ASP A 3 4.29 2.62 -20.65
C ASP A 3 5.66 2.26 -20.05
N ARG A 4 6.11 3.06 -19.08
CA ARG A 4 7.17 2.63 -18.18
C ARG A 4 6.51 1.52 -17.36
N GLU A 5 6.93 0.29 -17.63
CA GLU A 5 6.71 -0.84 -16.75
C GLU A 5 7.16 -0.42 -15.34
N ILE A 6 6.21 -0.04 -14.46
CA ILE A 6 6.51 0.37 -13.09
C ILE A 6 6.91 -0.90 -12.35
N LYS A 7 8.21 -1.22 -12.38
CA LYS A 7 8.77 -2.33 -11.63
C LYS A 7 8.68 -2.00 -10.13
N PRO A 8 8.45 -2.98 -9.26
CA PRO A 8 8.52 -2.76 -7.81
C PRO A 8 9.92 -2.24 -7.45
N GLU A 9 9.98 -1.09 -6.76
CA GLU A 9 11.24 -0.46 -6.38
C GLU A 9 11.44 -0.47 -4.86
N VAL A 10 12.65 -0.87 -4.45
CA VAL A 10 13.17 -0.64 -3.10
C VAL A 10 13.89 0.70 -3.13
N LYS A 11 13.46 1.67 -2.31
CA LYS A 11 13.99 3.04 -2.31
C LYS A 11 14.74 3.33 -1.02
N ASP A 12 15.76 4.18 -1.08
CA ASP A 12 16.57 4.52 0.11
C ASP A 12 15.90 5.52 1.08
N ASP A 13 14.66 5.94 0.80
CA ASP A 13 13.91 6.87 1.64
C ASP A 13 13.69 6.34 3.07
N PRO A 14 13.90 7.16 4.13
CA PRO A 14 13.79 6.71 5.51
C PRO A 14 12.43 6.12 5.88
N LEU A 15 11.32 6.75 5.47
CA LEU A 15 9.97 6.25 5.78
C LEU A 15 9.68 4.96 5.01
N PHE A 16 10.10 4.89 3.75
CA PHE A 16 10.03 3.65 2.96
C PHE A 16 10.78 2.51 3.66
N GLN A 17 12.02 2.77 4.11
CA GLN A 17 12.87 1.77 4.75
C GLN A 17 12.31 1.32 6.11
N MET A 18 11.69 2.23 6.90
CA MET A 18 10.98 1.85 8.12
C MET A 18 9.91 0.78 7.84
N LEU A 19 9.05 1.00 6.83
CA LEU A 19 8.05 0.01 6.43
C LEU A 19 8.69 -1.28 5.88
N ARG A 20 9.80 -1.17 5.13
CA ARG A 20 10.51 -2.32 4.57
C ARG A 20 11.22 -3.18 5.62
N HIS A 21 11.52 -2.59 6.77
CA HIS A 21 12.08 -3.25 7.95
C HIS A 21 11.03 -3.54 9.03
N GLU A 22 9.73 -3.35 8.72
CA GLU A 22 8.61 -3.60 9.64
C GLU A 22 8.65 -2.73 10.92
N ASP A 23 9.38 -1.61 10.88
CA ASP A 23 9.37 -0.57 11.92
C ASP A 23 8.14 0.34 11.76
N VAL A 24 6.95 -0.24 11.94
CA VAL A 24 5.68 0.47 11.83
C VAL A 24 5.53 1.55 12.90
N ASP A 25 6.04 1.31 14.11
CA ASP A 25 6.00 2.29 15.20
C ASP A 25 6.91 3.49 14.89
N GLY A 26 8.09 3.26 14.33
CA GLY A 26 8.98 4.31 13.82
C GLY A 26 8.33 5.11 12.70
N PHE A 27 7.75 4.42 11.71
CA PHE A 27 7.03 5.07 10.62
C PHE A 27 5.91 5.98 11.14
N ASN A 28 5.05 5.46 12.02
CA ASN A 28 3.92 6.21 12.57
C ASN A 28 4.35 7.46 13.34
N LYS A 29 5.51 7.43 14.02
CA LYS A 29 6.05 8.59 14.75
C LYS A 29 6.55 9.71 13.83
N HIS A 30 7.00 9.39 12.61
CA HIS A 30 7.68 10.34 11.72
C HIS A 30 6.87 10.73 10.48
N ARG A 31 5.82 9.98 10.12
CA ARG A 31 5.04 10.22 8.88
C ARG A 31 4.35 11.59 8.78
N GLU A 32 4.17 12.30 9.90
CA GLU A 32 3.58 13.64 9.92
C GLU A 32 4.64 14.75 9.77
N THR A 33 5.93 14.42 9.93
CA THR A 33 7.05 15.38 9.92
C THR A 33 8.03 15.17 8.77
N MET A 34 8.06 13.97 8.20
CA MET A 34 8.91 13.60 7.06
C MET A 34 8.11 13.56 5.75
N ASP A 35 8.82 13.63 4.62
CA ASP A 35 8.22 13.54 3.29
C ASP A 35 7.73 12.12 2.99
N CYS A 36 6.44 11.97 2.69
CA CYS A 36 5.82 10.70 2.33
C CYS A 36 5.80 10.44 0.81
N SER A 37 6.36 11.33 -0.02
CA SER A 37 6.28 11.23 -1.49
C SER A 37 6.91 9.96 -2.07
N GLN A 38 7.83 9.32 -1.35
CA GLN A 38 8.58 8.16 -1.82
C GLN A 38 7.86 6.81 -1.61
N LEU A 39 6.67 6.82 -1.02
CA LEU A 39 5.88 5.61 -0.75
C LEU A 39 5.22 5.02 -2.02
N MET A 40 4.95 5.87 -3.02
CA MET A 40 4.34 5.49 -4.30
C MET A 40 5.19 4.45 -5.04
N GLY A 41 4.58 3.44 -5.66
CA GLY A 41 5.29 2.40 -6.43
C GLY A 41 6.21 1.51 -5.59
N GLY A 42 6.12 1.58 -4.26
CA GLY A 42 7.00 0.86 -3.35
C GLY A 42 6.85 -0.67 -3.38
N ASP A 43 7.98 -1.38 -3.25
CA ASP A 43 7.99 -2.82 -3.00
C ASP A 43 7.90 -3.12 -1.50
N TYR A 44 6.69 -3.42 -1.03
CA TYR A 44 6.43 -3.82 0.36
C TYR A 44 6.20 -5.32 0.50
N ARG A 45 6.47 -6.13 -0.52
CA ARG A 45 6.06 -7.54 -0.56
C ARG A 45 6.55 -8.32 0.66
N GLY A 46 5.66 -9.11 1.26
CA GLY A 46 5.93 -9.99 2.39
C GLY A 46 6.30 -9.25 3.67
N ARG A 47 5.76 -8.05 3.90
CA ARG A 47 5.93 -7.29 5.14
C ARG A 47 4.71 -7.40 6.05
N ASP A 48 4.94 -7.45 7.35
CA ASP A 48 3.93 -7.18 8.36
C ASP A 48 3.79 -5.66 8.55
N LEU A 49 2.68 -5.09 8.06
CA LEU A 49 2.41 -3.65 8.16
C LEU A 49 1.22 -3.35 9.09
N ARG A 50 0.80 -4.33 9.90
CA ARG A 50 -0.31 -4.14 10.83
C ARG A 50 -0.04 -2.93 11.72
N LYS A 51 -1.09 -2.16 12.01
CA LYS A 51 -1.07 -0.91 12.80
C LYS A 51 -0.43 0.30 12.10
N MET A 52 -0.06 0.21 10.82
CA MET A 52 0.38 1.37 10.06
C MET A 52 -0.74 2.42 9.99
N ASN A 53 -0.43 3.67 10.30
CA ASN A 53 -1.32 4.79 10.08
C ASN A 53 -1.25 5.19 8.59
N ALA A 54 -2.20 4.71 7.80
CA ALA A 54 -2.23 4.96 6.36
C ALA A 54 -2.94 6.26 5.96
N ARG A 55 -3.49 7.02 6.93
CA ARG A 55 -4.41 8.14 6.66
C ARG A 55 -3.76 9.25 5.85
N GLY A 56 -4.30 9.55 4.68
CA GLY A 56 -3.79 10.60 3.78
C GLY A 56 -2.50 10.25 3.06
N LEU A 57 -2.04 8.99 3.09
CA LEU A 57 -0.87 8.54 2.34
C LEU A 57 -1.20 8.24 0.88
N ASP A 58 -0.17 8.28 0.04
CA ASP A 58 -0.22 7.81 -1.35
C ASP A 58 0.63 6.55 -1.53
N PHE A 59 -0.05 5.42 -1.70
CA PHE A 59 0.53 4.11 -2.04
C PHE A 59 0.15 3.69 -3.46
N SER A 60 -0.18 4.64 -4.34
CA SER A 60 -0.49 4.33 -5.73
C SER A 60 0.64 3.54 -6.38
N SER A 61 0.26 2.54 -7.19
CA SER A 61 1.17 1.59 -7.84
C SER A 61 2.04 0.72 -6.90
N ALA A 62 1.84 0.75 -5.58
CA ALA A 62 2.61 -0.05 -4.64
C ALA A 62 2.32 -1.56 -4.73
N TYR A 63 3.23 -2.37 -4.21
CA TYR A 63 3.15 -3.83 -4.24
C TYR A 63 3.09 -4.40 -2.82
N PHE A 64 1.92 -4.93 -2.45
CA PHE A 64 1.66 -5.51 -1.12
C PHE A 64 1.54 -7.04 -1.15
N ARG A 65 2.14 -7.72 -2.14
CA ARG A 65 2.01 -9.17 -2.26
C ARG A 65 2.45 -9.87 -0.96
N ASN A 66 1.64 -10.78 -0.43
CA ASN A 66 1.92 -11.50 0.83
C ASN A 66 2.08 -10.60 2.08
N CYS A 67 1.66 -9.33 2.04
CA CYS A 67 1.68 -8.49 3.23
C CYS A 67 0.62 -8.89 4.25
N ASP A 68 0.89 -8.63 5.53
CA ASP A 68 -0.16 -8.57 6.54
C ASP A 68 -0.64 -7.12 6.69
N LEU A 69 -1.81 -6.82 6.13
CA LEU A 69 -2.46 -5.50 6.20
C LEU A 69 -3.64 -5.49 7.19
N SER A 70 -3.80 -6.56 7.98
CA SER A 70 -5.00 -6.77 8.79
C SER A 70 -5.27 -5.60 9.73
N GLY A 71 -6.53 -5.11 9.72
CA GLY A 71 -6.99 -4.03 10.60
C GLY A 71 -6.57 -2.61 10.21
N ILE A 72 -5.88 -2.41 9.08
CA ILE A 72 -5.50 -1.06 8.62
C ILE A 72 -6.73 -0.32 8.06
N ASP A 73 -6.80 0.98 8.33
CA ASP A 73 -7.78 1.89 7.73
C ASP A 73 -7.17 2.62 6.53
N PHE A 74 -7.60 2.26 5.33
CA PHE A 74 -7.19 2.87 4.06
C PHE A 74 -8.24 3.83 3.48
N ARG A 75 -9.31 4.18 4.20
CA ARG A 75 -10.41 5.01 3.64
C ARG A 75 -9.96 6.35 3.07
N GLU A 76 -8.91 6.93 3.65
CA GLU A 76 -8.30 8.19 3.21
C GLU A 76 -6.94 7.97 2.53
N THR A 77 -6.69 6.80 1.95
CA THR A 77 -5.42 6.43 1.32
C THR A 77 -5.60 6.25 -0.18
N ASN A 78 -4.66 6.76 -0.97
CA ASN A 78 -4.63 6.47 -2.40
C ASN A 78 -3.97 5.10 -2.64
N LEU A 79 -4.75 4.15 -3.15
CA LEU A 79 -4.32 2.80 -3.54
C LEU A 79 -4.41 2.56 -5.05
N GLU A 80 -4.63 3.61 -5.87
CA GLU A 80 -4.80 3.47 -7.32
C GLU A 80 -3.59 2.74 -7.93
N GLY A 81 -3.85 1.66 -8.64
CA GLY A 81 -2.82 0.82 -9.27
C GLY A 81 -2.03 -0.06 -8.30
N ALA A 82 -2.30 -0.06 -6.99
CA ALA A 82 -1.64 -0.98 -6.07
C ALA A 82 -2.05 -2.44 -6.34
N SER A 83 -1.21 -3.40 -5.98
CA SER A 83 -1.50 -4.84 -6.10
C SER A 83 -1.51 -5.49 -4.72
N LEU A 84 -2.59 -6.21 -4.40
CA LEU A 84 -2.83 -6.85 -3.10
C LEU A 84 -2.65 -8.38 -3.14
N LEU A 85 -2.05 -8.96 -4.20
CA LEU A 85 -2.02 -10.42 -4.38
C LEU A 85 -1.60 -11.16 -3.10
N ASP A 86 -2.41 -12.12 -2.64
CA ASP A 86 -2.14 -12.92 -1.44
C ASP A 86 -1.95 -12.10 -0.13
N ALA A 87 -2.34 -10.82 -0.09
CA ALA A 87 -2.28 -10.03 1.13
C ALA A 87 -3.37 -10.45 2.13
N LYS A 88 -3.07 -10.38 3.42
CA LYS A 88 -4.08 -10.56 4.48
C LYS A 88 -4.77 -9.23 4.74
N VAL A 89 -6.08 -9.21 4.54
CA VAL A 89 -6.90 -7.98 4.64
C VAL A 89 -8.07 -8.11 5.63
N SER A 90 -7.96 -9.04 6.59
CA SER A 90 -8.99 -9.20 7.62
C SER A 90 -9.17 -7.91 8.41
N GLY A 91 -10.38 -7.37 8.45
CA GLY A 91 -10.71 -6.14 9.19
C GLY A 91 -10.15 -4.85 8.56
N VAL A 92 -9.69 -4.89 7.30
CA VAL A 92 -9.27 -3.69 6.58
C VAL A 92 -10.49 -2.86 6.19
N TYR A 93 -10.38 -1.53 6.36
CA TYR A 93 -11.31 -0.58 5.75
C TYR A 93 -10.72 -0.06 4.45
N PHE A 94 -11.33 -0.39 3.32
CA PHE A 94 -10.91 0.12 2.01
C PHE A 94 -11.57 1.47 1.69
N PRO A 95 -10.98 2.27 0.78
CA PRO A 95 -11.64 3.41 0.15
C PRO A 95 -13.03 3.05 -0.40
N ASP A 96 -14.02 3.91 -0.18
CA ASP A 96 -15.41 3.69 -0.61
C ASP A 96 -15.54 3.58 -2.15
N ASP A 97 -14.61 4.18 -2.89
CA ASP A 97 -14.57 4.17 -4.35
C ASP A 97 -14.00 2.85 -4.94
N LEU A 98 -13.49 1.94 -4.11
CA LEU A 98 -13.06 0.60 -4.55
C LEU A 98 -14.20 -0.40 -4.36
N SER A 99 -14.63 -1.05 -5.45
CA SER A 99 -15.62 -2.11 -5.36
C SER A 99 -15.05 -3.36 -4.67
N PRO A 100 -15.89 -4.13 -3.95
CA PRO A 100 -15.49 -5.43 -3.42
C PRO A 100 -14.96 -6.38 -4.51
N GLU A 101 -15.51 -6.31 -5.72
CA GLU A 101 -15.08 -7.10 -6.87
C GLU A 101 -13.64 -6.73 -7.29
N GLU A 102 -13.31 -5.44 -7.38
CA GLU A 102 -11.95 -4.99 -7.74
C GLU A 102 -10.93 -5.38 -6.66
N ILE A 103 -11.29 -5.21 -5.38
CA ILE A 103 -10.47 -5.67 -4.26
C ILE A 103 -10.19 -7.17 -4.38
N ARG A 104 -11.23 -7.97 -4.64
CA ARG A 104 -11.10 -9.42 -4.78
C ARG A 104 -10.28 -9.82 -6.00
N LEU A 105 -10.45 -9.16 -7.14
CA LEU A 105 -9.62 -9.39 -8.32
C LEU A 105 -8.13 -9.15 -8.02
N SER A 106 -7.81 -8.09 -7.27
CA SER A 106 -6.43 -7.80 -6.88
C SER A 106 -5.86 -8.83 -5.90
N LEU A 107 -6.65 -9.26 -4.92
CA LEU A 107 -6.25 -10.29 -3.95
C LEU A 107 -5.99 -11.66 -4.61
N ASP A 108 -6.89 -12.07 -5.50
CA ASP A 108 -6.90 -13.42 -6.09
C ASP A 108 -5.95 -13.52 -7.30
N HIS A 109 -5.83 -12.46 -8.10
CA HIS A 109 -5.13 -12.49 -9.39
C HIS A 109 -4.00 -11.45 -9.50
N GLY A 110 -3.86 -10.56 -8.53
CA GLY A 110 -2.81 -9.55 -8.53
C GLY A 110 -3.03 -8.44 -9.52
N THR A 111 -4.26 -8.27 -10.02
CA THR A 111 -4.62 -7.10 -10.84
C THR A 111 -4.36 -5.81 -10.06
N ARG A 112 -4.10 -4.74 -10.80
CA ARG A 112 -3.87 -3.44 -10.20
C ARG A 112 -5.22 -2.80 -9.89
N LEU A 113 -5.41 -2.36 -8.65
CA LEU A 113 -6.65 -1.74 -8.19
C LEU A 113 -7.00 -0.54 -9.06
N ARG A 114 -8.29 -0.38 -9.38
CA ARG A 114 -8.84 0.73 -10.14
C ARG A 114 -10.05 1.28 -9.42
N TYR A 115 -10.02 2.56 -9.10
CA TYR A 115 -11.14 3.23 -8.45
C TYR A 115 -12.30 3.33 -9.44
N ASN A 116 -13.52 3.18 -8.95
CA ASN A 116 -14.72 3.50 -9.72
C ASN A 116 -14.71 5.01 -9.97
N LYS A 117 -14.74 5.40 -11.25
CA LYS A 117 -14.86 6.81 -11.65
C LYS A 117 -16.31 7.18 -11.88
#